data_AF-A0A8C0W0E4-F1
#
_entry.id   AF-A0A8C0W0E4-F1
#
_cell.length_a   1.000
_cell.length_b   1.000
_cell.length_c   1.000
_cell.angle_alpha   90.00
_cell.angle_beta   90.00
_cell.angle_gamma   90.00
#
_symmetry.space_group_name_H-M   'P 1'
#
loop_
_entity.id
_entity.type
_entity.pdbx_description
1 polymer ?
#
loop_
_entity_poly.entity_id
_entity_poly.type
_entity_poly.pdbx_seq_one_letter_code
_entity_poly.pdbx_strand_id
1 'polypeptide(L)' 'MLQCMPLIPAPLQVEAGGLENILFGMGNPLLDISAVVDKDFLDKYSLKPNDQILAEDKHREL' A
#
# COMPACT_ATOMS: atom_id res chain seq x y z
N MET A 1 26.49 -3.92 -54.88
CA MET A 1 25.71 -5.01 -54.29
C MET A 1 26.01 -5.04 -52.80
N LEU A 2 24.94 -4.92 -52.01
CA LEU A 2 24.83 -5.13 -50.57
C LEU A 2 25.88 -4.50 -49.64
N GLN A 3 25.45 -3.43 -48.98
CA GLN A 3 26.10 -2.82 -47.84
C GLN A 3 26.31 -3.84 -46.72
N CYS A 4 27.55 -3.99 -46.23
CA CYS A 4 27.81 -4.57 -44.93
C CYS A 4 27.39 -3.54 -43.87
N MET A 5 26.11 -3.52 -43.51
CA MET A 5 25.69 -2.88 -42.27
C MET A 5 26.18 -3.75 -41.11
N PRO A 6 27.00 -3.24 -40.18
CA PRO A 6 27.25 -3.96 -38.95
C PRO A 6 25.92 -4.06 -38.21
N LEU A 7 25.42 -5.29 -38.04
CA LEU A 7 24.39 -5.64 -37.07
C LEU A 7 25.00 -5.42 -35.68
N ILE A 8 25.06 -4.16 -35.26
CA ILE A 8 25.09 -3.81 -33.86
C ILE A 8 23.70 -4.19 -33.36
N PRO A 9 23.55 -5.11 -32.38
CA PRO A 9 22.27 -5.23 -31.72
C PRO A 9 22.04 -3.87 -31.07
N ALA A 10 21.05 -3.12 -31.59
CA ALA A 10 20.56 -1.97 -30.86
C ALA A 10 20.33 -2.44 -29.41
N PRO A 11 20.81 -1.71 -28.39
CA PRO A 11 20.37 -2.03 -27.03
C PRO A 11 18.86 -2.06 -27.12
N LEU A 12 18.25 -3.15 -26.63
CA LEU A 12 16.81 -3.33 -26.61
C LEU A 12 16.26 -2.11 -25.88
N GLN A 13 15.88 -1.07 -26.63
CA GLN A 13 15.33 0.14 -26.06
C GLN A 13 13.97 -0.28 -25.60
N VAL A 14 13.89 -0.71 -24.34
CA VAL A 14 12.67 -0.64 -23.58
C VAL A 14 12.40 0.85 -23.46
N GLU A 15 11.84 1.42 -24.53
CA GLU A 15 11.13 2.69 -24.47
C GLU A 15 10.01 2.43 -23.46
N ALA A 16 10.28 2.75 -22.20
CA ALA A 16 9.27 2.85 -21.17
C ALA A 16 8.40 4.05 -21.52
N GLY A 17 7.61 3.91 -22.60
CA GLY A 17 6.55 4.81 -22.95
C GLY A 17 5.69 4.98 -21.70
N GLY A 18 5.60 6.23 -21.24
CA GLY A 18 5.34 6.60 -19.85
C GLY A 18 4.42 5.64 -19.11
N LEU A 19 4.97 4.95 -18.13
CA LEU A 19 4.22 4.10 -17.19
C LEU A 19 3.44 4.95 -16.16
N GLU A 20 2.96 6.12 -16.57
CA GLU A 20 2.23 7.01 -15.70
C GLU A 20 0.89 6.36 -15.36
N ASN A 21 0.56 6.34 -14.07
CA ASN A 21 -0.71 5.81 -13.57
C ASN A 21 -0.94 4.31 -13.87
N ILE A 22 0.13 3.53 -14.09
CA ILE A 22 0.04 2.08 -14.34
C ILE A 22 -0.59 1.30 -13.17
N LEU A 23 -0.53 1.86 -11.96
CA LEU A 23 -1.19 1.34 -10.76
C LEU A 23 -2.03 2.45 -10.13
N PHE A 24 -3.32 2.16 -9.97
CA PHE A 24 -4.28 3.05 -9.34
C PHE A 24 -4.87 2.36 -8.12
N GLY A 25 -4.76 3.01 -6.96
CA GLY A 25 -5.34 2.55 -5.70
C GLY A 25 -6.34 3.56 -5.17
N MET A 26 -7.47 3.07 -4.68
CA MET A 26 -8.44 3.85 -3.92
C MET A 26 -8.68 3.18 -2.58
N GLY A 27 -8.79 3.98 -1.53
CA GLY A 27 -9.03 3.49 -0.18
C GLY A 27 -9.37 4.64 0.76
N ASN A 28 -9.49 4.31 2.03
CA ASN A 28 -9.78 5.29 3.07
C ASN A 28 -8.44 5.82 3.61
N PRO A 29 -8.10 7.11 3.40
CA PRO A 29 -6.88 7.68 3.96
C PRO A 29 -7.08 7.94 5.46
N LEU A 30 -6.75 6.94 6.28
CA LEU A 30 -6.87 7.00 7.74
C LEU A 30 -5.51 7.27 8.39
N LEU A 31 -5.54 7.92 9.55
CA LEU A 31 -4.36 8.14 10.39
C LEU A 31 -4.22 6.99 11.39
N ASP A 32 -3.08 6.31 11.38
CA ASP A 32 -2.76 5.29 12.38
C ASP A 32 -2.29 5.92 13.68
N ILE A 33 -2.94 5.56 14.79
CA ILE A 33 -2.52 5.90 16.15
C ILE A 33 -2.11 4.60 16.83
N SER A 34 -0.88 4.55 17.36
CA SER A 34 -0.34 3.39 18.05
C SER A 34 0.09 3.74 19.47
N ALA A 35 -0.19 2.83 20.41
CA ALA A 35 0.19 2.95 21.81
C ALA A 35 0.39 1.56 22.42
N VAL A 36 1.24 1.47 23.44
CA VAL A 36 1.33 0.26 24.28
C VAL A 36 0.22 0.34 25.33
N VAL A 37 -0.68 -0.64 25.32
CA VAL A 37 -1.83 -0.71 26.24
C VAL A 37 -1.82 -2.03 27.01
N ASP A 38 -2.50 -2.07 28.14
CA ASP A 38 -2.67 -3.28 28.94
C ASP A 38 -3.94 -4.05 28.56
N LYS A 39 -4.12 -5.22 29.20
CA LYS A 39 -5.29 -6.07 28.98
C LYS A 39 -6.58 -5.41 29.47
N ASP A 40 -6.52 -4.62 30.54
CA ASP A 40 -7.69 -3.96 31.11
C ASP A 40 -8.26 -2.91 30.15
N PHE A 41 -7.41 -2.20 29.40
CA PHE A 41 -7.83 -1.31 28.32
C PHE A 41 -8.55 -2.07 27.19
N LEU A 42 -7.99 -3.19 26.74
CA LEU A 42 -8.62 -4.03 25.71
C LEU A 42 -9.99 -4.53 26.18
N ASP A 43 -10.08 -5.02 27.42
CA ASP A 43 -11.32 -5.52 28.00
C ASP A 43 -12.36 -4.38 28.15
N LYS A 44 -11.95 -3.17 28.57
CA LYS A 44 -12.82 -2.00 28.71
C LYS A 44 -13.55 -1.66 27.41
N TYR A 45 -12.83 -1.74 26.29
CA TYR A 45 -13.38 -1.41 24.97
C TYR A 45 -13.84 -2.67 24.20
N SER A 46 -13.87 -3.83 24.84
CA SER A 46 -14.26 -5.11 24.21
C SER A 46 -13.44 -5.47 22.96
N LEU A 47 -12.15 -5.14 22.98
CA LEU A 47 -11.20 -5.40 21.90
C LEU A 47 -10.51 -6.76 22.11
N LYS A 48 -10.44 -7.59 21.07
CA LYS A 48 -9.62 -8.80 21.11
C LYS A 48 -8.19 -8.48 20.65
N PRO A 49 -7.18 -9.19 21.17
CA PRO A 49 -5.82 -9.06 20.65
C PRO A 49 -5.78 -9.37 19.15
N ASN A 50 -5.17 -8.46 18.37
CA ASN A 50 -5.02 -8.54 16.91
C ASN A 50 -6.33 -8.39 16.08
N ASP A 51 -7.40 -7.87 16.67
CA ASP A 51 -8.61 -7.56 15.91
C ASP A 51 -8.44 -6.30 15.04
N GLN A 52 -9.11 -6.29 13.88
CA GLN A 52 -9.33 -5.10 13.06
C GLN A 52 -10.83 -4.88 12.93
N ILE A 53 -11.33 -3.84 13.59
CA ILE A 53 -12.77 -3.56 13.69
C ILE A 53 -13.08 -2.13 13.28
N LEU A 54 -14.34 -1.89 12.88
CA LEU A 54 -14.87 -0.54 12.79
C LEU A 54 -15.27 -0.05 14.19
N ALA A 55 -15.07 1.24 14.44
CA ALA A 55 -15.50 1.84 15.69
C ALA A 55 -17.04 1.77 15.83
N GLU A 56 -17.49 1.54 17.07
CA GLU A 56 -18.89 1.49 17.51
C GLU A 56 -19.04 2.54 18.61
N ASP A 57 -20.24 2.78 19.12
CA ASP A 57 -20.46 3.82 20.14
C ASP A 57 -19.64 3.61 21.42
N LYS A 58 -19.38 2.34 21.80
CA LYS A 58 -18.51 1.99 22.93
C LYS A 58 -17.03 2.37 22.72
N HIS A 59 -16.60 2.65 21.48
CA HIS A 59 -15.23 3.01 21.11
C HIS A 59 -15.03 4.54 21.00
N ARG A 60 -16.07 5.37 21.18
CA ARG A 60 -15.99 6.82 20.94
C ARG A 60 -15.13 7.59 21.95
N GLU A 61 -14.99 7.07 23.16
CA GLU A 61 -14.23 7.68 24.25
C GLU A 61 -12.81 7.08 24.37
N LEU A 62 -12.27 6.53 23.27
CA LEU A 62 -10.89 6.07 23.18
C LEU A 62 -9.89 7.24 23.20
#